data_AF-A0A859CW47-F1
#
_entry.id   AF-A0A859CW47-F1
#
_cell.length_a   1.000
_cell.length_b   1.000
_cell.length_c   1.000
_cell.angle_alpha   90.00
_cell.angle_beta   90.00
_cell.angle_gamma   90.00
#
_symmetry.space_group_name_H-M   'P 1'
#
loop_
_entity.id
_entity.type
_entity.pdbx_description
1 polymer ?
#
loop_
_entity_poly.entity_id
_entity_poly.type
_entity_poly.pdbx_seq_one_letter_code
_entity_poly.pdbx_strand_id
1 'polypeptide(L)'
;MHSLYAQPNLSEATTSKRFKGCYLLESVKVKITDTGWPIRVATIKDVQDQNSLELRLLGDDFLAINVFISDYIQLEAAVKRYRNGLVYYLAWYEPVTGFLMKPNTHGKDIVNQTDKKACLQILRQRILFFSSKTEQSLCFSILKNFSHDFSLYALQSLCQQLSNLNDNRLIVELVYQVEKQSDEIGYIGKLLDQLLNKQPYHILNSSV
;
A
#
# COMPACT_ATOMS: atom_id res chain seq x y z
N MET A 1 18.06 -20.87 -30.98
CA MET A 1 16.80 -20.32 -30.45
C MET A 1 16.83 -20.43 -28.93
N HIS A 2 17.19 -19.34 -28.24
CA HIS A 2 17.14 -19.32 -26.77
C HIS A 2 15.71 -18.96 -26.35
N SER A 3 15.07 -19.86 -25.60
CA SER A 3 13.73 -19.69 -25.05
C SER A 3 13.66 -18.39 -24.23
N LEU A 4 12.84 -17.44 -24.69
CA LEU A 4 12.46 -16.27 -23.91
C LEU A 4 11.50 -16.72 -22.80
N TYR A 5 12.00 -16.70 -21.56
CA TYR A 5 11.24 -16.67 -20.29
C TYR A 5 10.52 -17.95 -19.82
N ALA A 6 11.25 -19.05 -19.60
CA ALA A 6 10.80 -20.03 -18.62
C ALA A 6 11.15 -19.51 -17.21
N GLN A 7 10.16 -19.37 -16.33
CA GLN A 7 10.39 -19.12 -14.90
C GLN A 7 11.26 -20.27 -14.36
N PRO A 8 12.42 -19.99 -13.75
CA PRO A 8 13.23 -21.05 -13.17
C PRO A 8 12.59 -21.55 -11.89
N ASN A 9 12.66 -22.86 -11.68
CA ASN A 9 12.40 -23.45 -10.37
C ASN A 9 13.39 -22.86 -9.35
N LEU A 10 12.95 -22.62 -8.12
CA LEU A 10 13.78 -22.03 -7.07
C LEU A 10 15.00 -22.90 -6.73
N SER A 11 14.93 -24.21 -6.98
CA SER A 11 16.07 -25.14 -6.87
C SER A 11 17.20 -24.82 -7.87
N GLU A 12 16.85 -24.30 -9.05
CA GLU A 12 17.80 -23.97 -10.13
C GLU A 12 18.38 -22.55 -10.00
N ALA A 13 17.78 -21.71 -9.15
CA ALA A 13 18.18 -20.32 -8.93
C ALA A 13 19.64 -20.16 -8.45
N THR A 14 20.22 -21.21 -7.87
CA THR A 14 21.61 -21.26 -7.38
C THR A 14 22.66 -21.01 -8.48
N THR A 15 22.33 -21.39 -9.72
CA THR A 15 23.22 -21.27 -10.87
C THR A 15 23.20 -19.87 -11.52
N SER A 16 22.17 -19.08 -11.23
CA SER A 16 21.90 -17.80 -11.87
C SER A 16 22.53 -16.61 -11.14
N LYS A 17 22.85 -15.53 -11.87
CA LYS A 17 23.24 -14.23 -11.26
C LYS A 17 22.03 -13.43 -10.83
N ARG A 18 20.94 -13.53 -11.61
CA ARG A 18 19.63 -12.96 -11.35
C ARG A 18 18.57 -13.88 -11.93
N PHE A 19 17.39 -13.89 -11.35
CA PHE A 19 16.25 -14.59 -11.92
C PHE A 19 14.96 -13.76 -11.76
N LYS A 20 14.01 -14.02 -12.66
CA LYS A 20 12.69 -13.39 -12.67
C LYS A 20 11.62 -14.47 -12.72
N GLY A 21 10.50 -14.23 -12.06
CA GLY A 21 9.37 -15.13 -12.08
C GLY A 21 8.22 -14.65 -11.20
N CYS A 22 7.12 -15.40 -11.28
CA CYS A 22 5.93 -15.23 -10.47
C CYS A 22 5.99 -16.24 -9.32
N TYR A 23 6.07 -15.75 -8.09
CA TYR A 23 6.19 -16.58 -6.91
C TYR A 23 5.18 -16.15 -5.85
N LEU A 24 4.69 -17.11 -5.07
CA LEU A 24 3.83 -16.82 -3.92
C LEU A 24 4.68 -16.18 -2.82
N LEU A 25 4.29 -15.00 -2.34
CA LEU A 25 4.92 -14.40 -1.16
C LEU A 25 4.30 -15.02 0.10
N GLU A 26 5.01 -15.94 0.74
CA GLU A 26 4.50 -16.68 1.90
C GLU A 26 4.55 -15.84 3.19
N SER A 27 5.67 -15.14 3.42
CA SER A 27 5.80 -14.30 4.61
C SER A 27 6.89 -13.25 4.47
N VAL A 28 6.82 -12.21 5.30
CA VAL A 28 7.91 -11.27 5.51
C VAL A 28 8.17 -11.14 7.01
N LYS A 29 9.41 -11.39 7.42
CA LYS A 29 9.80 -11.42 8.83
C LYS A 29 11.12 -10.69 9.03
N VAL A 30 11.30 -10.16 10.24
CA VAL A 30 12.62 -9.70 10.69
C VAL A 30 13.34 -10.90 11.31
N LYS A 31 14.55 -11.18 10.84
CA LYS A 31 15.44 -12.20 11.40
C LYS A 31 16.69 -11.53 11.95
N ILE A 32 17.21 -12.05 13.05
CA ILE A 32 18.52 -11.63 13.58
C ILE A 32 19.58 -12.50 12.92
N THR A 33 20.56 -11.86 12.27
CA THR A 33 21.71 -12.56 11.70
C THR A 33 22.66 -13.07 12.78
N ASP A 34 23.58 -13.97 12.43
CA ASP A 34 24.64 -14.44 13.33
C ASP A 34 25.51 -13.30 13.89
N THR A 35 25.53 -12.16 13.18
CA THR A 35 26.21 -10.93 13.61
C THR A 35 25.38 -10.01 14.51
N GLY A 36 24.17 -10.43 14.91
CA GLY A 36 23.26 -9.65 15.76
C GLY A 36 22.45 -8.57 15.03
N TRP A 37 22.70 -8.35 13.73
CA TRP A 37 21.98 -7.34 12.95
C TRP A 37 20.61 -7.84 12.50
N PRO A 38 19.53 -7.05 12.70
CA PRO A 38 18.21 -7.38 12.18
C PRO A 38 18.19 -7.20 10.65
N ILE A 39 17.69 -8.22 9.95
CA ILE A 39 17.45 -8.18 8.51
C ILE A 39 16.00 -8.52 8.21
N ARG A 40 15.41 -7.83 7.25
CA ARG A 40 14.09 -8.17 6.73
C ARG A 40 14.24 -9.24 5.65
N VAL A 41 13.45 -10.30 5.77
CA VAL A 41 13.49 -11.48 4.89
C VAL A 41 12.08 -11.78 4.40
N ALA A 42 11.92 -11.86 3.09
CA ALA A 42 10.72 -12.36 2.42
C ALA A 42 10.92 -13.83 2.05
N THR A 43 9.96 -14.68 2.38
CA THR A 43 9.94 -16.08 1.93
C THR A 43 9.02 -16.19 0.73
N ILE A 44 9.55 -16.67 -0.39
CA ILE A 44 8.78 -16.92 -1.62
C ILE A 44 8.67 -18.42 -1.86
N LYS A 45 7.60 -18.84 -2.55
CA LYS A 45 7.32 -20.23 -2.87
C LYS A 45 6.98 -20.41 -4.33
N ASP A 46 7.46 -21.50 -4.92
CA ASP A 46 7.13 -21.87 -6.29
C ASP A 46 5.66 -22.27 -6.44
N VAL A 47 5.12 -22.06 -7.65
CA VAL A 47 3.75 -22.44 -8.02
C VAL A 47 3.60 -23.98 -8.07
N GLN A 48 4.64 -24.68 -8.51
CA GLN A 48 4.57 -26.12 -8.84
C GLN A 48 5.17 -27.02 -7.74
N ASP A 49 6.39 -26.73 -7.28
CA ASP A 49 7.18 -27.70 -6.50
C ASP A 49 7.23 -27.43 -4.99
N GLN A 50 6.48 -26.44 -4.49
CA GLN A 50 6.48 -26.03 -3.09
C GLN A 50 7.85 -25.65 -2.48
N ASN A 51 8.90 -25.57 -3.29
CA ASN A 51 10.20 -25.08 -2.86
C ASN A 51 10.07 -23.65 -2.34
N SER A 52 10.72 -23.36 -1.22
CA SER A 52 10.74 -22.03 -0.63
C SER A 52 12.14 -21.42 -0.69
N LEU A 53 12.20 -20.11 -0.88
CA LEU A 53 13.44 -19.36 -0.95
C LEU A 53 13.33 -18.07 -0.15
N GLU A 54 14.39 -17.73 0.58
CA GLU A 54 14.47 -16.52 1.38
C GLU A 54 15.20 -15.40 0.63
N LEU A 55 14.51 -14.28 0.43
CA LEU A 55 15.02 -13.06 -0.17
C LEU A 55 15.24 -12.01 0.91
N ARG A 56 16.44 -11.45 0.98
CA ARG A 56 16.73 -10.29 1.84
C ARG A 56 16.18 -9.02 1.21
N LEU A 57 15.49 -8.24 2.01
CA LEU A 57 14.98 -6.93 1.65
C LEU A 57 16.01 -5.88 2.07
N LEU A 58 16.44 -5.05 1.12
CA LEU A 58 17.44 -4.01 1.37
C LEU A 58 16.77 -2.68 1.65
N GLY A 59 17.08 -2.08 2.80
CA GLY A 59 16.54 -0.78 3.19
C GLY A 59 15.02 -0.76 3.36
N ASP A 60 14.46 0.45 3.22
CA ASP A 60 13.04 0.73 3.45
C ASP A 60 12.20 0.65 2.15
N ASP A 61 12.84 0.51 0.99
CA ASP A 61 12.18 0.51 -0.33
C ASP A 61 11.18 -0.64 -0.53
N PHE A 62 11.28 -1.70 0.27
CA PHE A 62 10.39 -2.87 0.23
C PHE A 62 9.42 -2.94 1.42
N LEU A 63 9.08 -1.82 2.08
CA LEU A 63 8.09 -1.83 3.16
C LEU A 63 6.69 -2.28 2.68
N ALA A 64 6.28 -1.83 1.50
CA ALA A 64 4.95 -2.11 0.93
C ALA A 64 4.72 -3.58 0.56
N ILE A 65 5.78 -4.39 0.46
CA ILE A 65 5.67 -5.79 0.05
C ILE A 65 4.82 -6.63 1.03
N ASN A 66 4.73 -6.21 2.30
CA ASN A 66 3.93 -6.88 3.33
C ASN A 66 2.43 -6.96 2.98
N VAL A 67 1.94 -6.05 2.14
CA VAL A 67 0.54 -6.03 1.69
C VAL A 67 0.21 -7.24 0.80
N PHE A 68 1.22 -7.84 0.17
CA PHE A 68 1.07 -8.94 -0.78
C PHE A 68 1.37 -10.31 -0.15
N ILE A 69 1.43 -10.41 1.18
CA ILE A 69 1.59 -11.70 1.85
C ILE A 69 0.39 -12.59 1.51
N SER A 70 0.67 -13.86 1.18
CA SER A 70 -0.28 -14.83 0.64
C SER A 70 -0.81 -14.50 -0.77
N ASP A 71 -0.16 -13.59 -1.51
CA ASP A 71 -0.45 -13.32 -2.92
C ASP A 71 0.75 -13.64 -3.82
N TYR A 72 0.48 -13.82 -5.10
CA TYR A 72 1.50 -14.01 -6.12
C TYR A 72 2.06 -12.66 -6.56
N ILE A 73 3.40 -12.56 -6.53
CA ILE A 73 4.12 -11.39 -6.98
C ILE A 73 5.07 -11.76 -8.11
N GLN A 74 5.11 -10.91 -9.13
CA GLN A 74 6.19 -10.94 -10.10
C GLN A 74 7.40 -10.30 -9.43
N LEU A 75 8.56 -10.93 -9.49
CA LEU A 75 9.76 -10.39 -8.88
C LEU A 75 11.02 -10.63 -9.70
N GLU A 76 12.04 -9.84 -9.40
CA GLU A 76 13.43 -10.06 -9.79
C GLU A 76 14.27 -10.21 -8.52
N ALA A 77 15.05 -11.30 -8.45
CA ALA A 77 15.98 -11.53 -7.35
C ALA A 77 17.42 -11.55 -7.88
N ALA A 78 18.32 -10.94 -7.11
CA ALA A 78 19.76 -10.96 -7.34
C ALA A 78 20.44 -11.98 -6.43
N VAL A 79 21.35 -12.78 -7.02
CA VAL A 79 22.07 -13.84 -6.33
C VAL A 79 23.49 -13.39 -6.02
N LYS A 80 23.88 -13.40 -4.76
CA LYS A 80 25.24 -13.10 -4.30
C LYS A 80 25.90 -14.34 -3.73
N ARG A 81 27.00 -14.75 -4.37
CA ARG A 81 27.88 -15.82 -3.88
C ARG A 81 28.89 -15.26 -2.89
N TYR A 82 29.05 -15.95 -1.77
CA TYR A 82 30.16 -15.73 -0.83
C TYR A 82 30.83 -17.07 -0.54
N ARG A 83 31.99 -17.05 0.12
CA ARG A 83 32.86 -18.23 0.28
C ARG A 83 32.14 -19.48 0.82
N ASN A 84 31.12 -19.30 1.66
CA ASN A 84 30.42 -20.39 2.36
C ASN A 84 28.91 -20.42 2.07
N GLY A 85 28.44 -19.85 0.95
CA GLY A 85 27.01 -19.94 0.62
C GLY A 85 26.49 -18.93 -0.40
N LEU A 86 25.16 -18.85 -0.43
CA LEU A 86 24.38 -17.99 -1.33
C LEU A 86 23.47 -17.08 -0.52
N VAL A 87 23.39 -15.82 -0.93
CA VAL A 87 22.40 -14.87 -0.44
C VAL A 87 21.57 -14.36 -1.62
N TYR A 88 20.26 -14.33 -1.43
CA TYR A 88 19.33 -13.79 -2.41
C TYR A 88 18.81 -12.45 -1.93
N TYR A 89 18.79 -11.46 -2.81
CA TYR A 89 18.26 -10.13 -2.54
C TYR A 89 17.10 -9.86 -3.46
N LEU A 90 16.02 -9.30 -2.92
CA LEU A 90 14.96 -8.78 -3.77
C LEU A 90 15.47 -7.52 -4.46
N ALA A 91 15.45 -7.52 -5.80
CA ALA A 91 15.89 -6.38 -6.61
C ALA A 91 14.69 -5.53 -7.04
N TRP A 92 13.57 -6.18 -7.35
CA TRP A 92 12.35 -5.52 -7.83
C TRP A 92 11.15 -6.46 -7.66
N TYR A 93 9.95 -5.92 -7.50
CA TYR A 93 8.70 -6.69 -7.52
C TYR A 93 7.53 -5.86 -8.06
N GLU A 94 6.51 -6.57 -8.53
CA GLU A 94 5.22 -6.03 -8.99
C GLU A 94 4.10 -7.02 -8.63
N PRO A 95 2.95 -6.57 -8.12
CA PRO A 95 1.81 -7.44 -7.88
C PRO A 95 1.22 -7.96 -9.19
N VAL A 96 0.93 -9.26 -9.25
CA VAL A 96 0.36 -9.89 -10.46
C VAL A 96 -1.11 -9.45 -10.69
N THR A 97 -1.76 -8.92 -9.66
CA THR A 97 -3.17 -8.52 -9.66
C THR A 97 -3.40 -7.05 -9.96
N GLY A 98 -2.50 -6.40 -10.70
CA GLY A 98 -2.69 -5.03 -11.20
C GLY A 98 -4.03 -4.90 -11.95
N PHE A 99 -5.04 -4.37 -11.27
CA PHE A 99 -6.36 -3.88 -11.73
C PHE A 99 -7.63 -4.75 -11.70
N LEU A 100 -7.64 -6.06 -11.38
CA LEU A 100 -8.90 -6.84 -11.55
C LEU A 100 -9.42 -7.77 -10.44
N MET A 101 -8.77 -7.92 -9.28
CA MET A 101 -9.36 -8.76 -8.22
C MET A 101 -9.32 -8.12 -6.83
N LYS A 102 -10.51 -7.89 -6.27
CA LYS A 102 -10.71 -7.57 -4.86
C LYS A 102 -10.23 -8.77 -4.03
N PRO A 103 -9.28 -8.60 -3.10
CA PRO A 103 -8.76 -9.70 -2.31
C PRO A 103 -9.84 -10.30 -1.40
N ASN A 104 -9.97 -11.62 -1.46
CA ASN A 104 -10.91 -12.41 -0.68
C ASN A 104 -10.59 -12.28 0.82
N THR A 105 -11.61 -11.93 1.60
CA THR A 105 -11.49 -11.38 2.94
C THR A 105 -11.55 -12.44 4.03
N HIS A 106 -10.44 -13.17 4.28
CA HIS A 106 -10.36 -14.08 5.43
C HIS A 106 -9.15 -13.87 6.37
N GLY A 107 -8.40 -12.77 6.23
CA GLY A 107 -7.30 -12.42 7.15
C GLY A 107 -7.26 -10.97 7.62
N LYS A 108 -8.37 -10.22 7.45
CA LYS A 108 -8.34 -8.75 7.40
C LYS A 108 -8.31 -8.03 8.75
N ASP A 109 -8.62 -8.65 9.88
CA ASP A 109 -8.91 -7.87 11.09
C ASP A 109 -7.68 -7.36 11.86
N ILE A 110 -6.49 -7.92 11.65
CA ILE A 110 -5.27 -7.51 12.37
C ILE A 110 -4.42 -6.52 11.56
N VAL A 111 -4.44 -6.59 10.22
CA VAL A 111 -3.67 -5.69 9.34
C VAL A 111 -4.45 -4.40 9.03
N ASN A 112 -5.79 -4.46 8.97
CA ASN A 112 -6.63 -3.31 8.63
C ASN A 112 -6.57 -2.15 9.64
N GLN A 113 -6.36 -2.43 10.93
CA GLN A 113 -6.29 -1.35 11.93
C GLN A 113 -4.99 -0.55 11.80
N THR A 114 -3.89 -1.19 11.41
CA THR A 114 -2.58 -0.54 11.24
C THR A 114 -2.58 0.38 10.03
N ASP A 115 -3.17 -0.07 8.91
CA ASP A 115 -3.28 0.74 7.69
C ASP A 115 -4.28 1.90 7.84
N LYS A 116 -5.42 1.69 8.51
CA LYS A 116 -6.37 2.77 8.82
C LYS A 116 -5.72 3.85 9.68
N LYS A 117 -4.98 3.45 10.73
CA LYS A 117 -4.28 4.37 11.62
C LYS A 117 -3.18 5.14 10.89
N ALA A 118 -2.39 4.47 10.06
CA ALA A 118 -1.35 5.11 9.25
C ALA A 118 -1.93 6.13 8.27
N CYS A 119 -2.97 5.76 7.54
CA CYS A 119 -3.67 6.67 6.62
C CYS A 119 -4.25 7.91 7.34
N LEU A 120 -4.92 7.71 8.48
CA LEU A 120 -5.42 8.81 9.31
C LEU A 120 -4.28 9.71 9.83
N GLN A 121 -3.12 9.14 10.14
CA GLN A 121 -1.97 9.90 10.61
C GLN A 121 -1.36 10.76 9.49
N ILE A 122 -1.25 10.23 8.27
CA ILE A 122 -0.78 10.99 7.10
C ILE A 122 -1.75 12.15 6.80
N LEU A 123 -3.06 11.90 6.83
CA LEU A 123 -4.08 12.94 6.65
C LEU A 123 -3.96 14.04 7.71
N ARG A 124 -3.82 13.67 8.99
CA ARG A 124 -3.62 14.63 10.07
C ARG A 124 -2.37 15.48 9.85
N GLN A 125 -1.27 14.87 9.42
CA GLN A 125 -0.04 15.60 9.12
C GLN A 125 -0.26 16.58 7.96
N ARG A 126 -0.93 16.18 6.87
CA ARG A 126 -1.23 17.09 5.75
C ARG A 126 -2.08 18.29 6.16
N ILE A 127 -3.09 18.05 7.00
CA ILE A 127 -4.00 19.10 7.50
C ILE A 127 -3.23 20.11 8.35
N LEU A 128 -2.25 19.69 9.18
CA LEU A 128 -1.44 20.64 9.97
C LEU A 128 -0.73 21.70 9.11
N PHE A 129 -0.44 21.39 7.85
CA PHE A 129 0.21 22.31 6.91
C PHE A 129 -0.76 23.22 6.14
N PHE A 130 -2.07 23.12 6.37
CA PHE A 130 -3.03 24.03 5.73
C PHE A 130 -2.78 25.47 6.17
N SER A 131 -2.97 26.42 5.27
CA SER A 131 -2.76 27.84 5.61
C SER A 131 -3.85 28.40 6.53
N SER A 132 -5.07 27.86 6.44
CA SER A 132 -6.23 28.35 7.18
C SER A 132 -6.52 27.53 8.45
N LYS A 133 -6.52 28.19 9.61
CA LYS A 133 -6.86 27.55 10.90
C LYS A 133 -8.32 27.07 10.96
N THR A 134 -9.23 27.75 10.26
CA THR A 134 -10.64 27.32 10.20
C THR A 134 -10.80 26.04 9.40
N GLU A 135 -10.09 25.93 8.27
CA GLU A 135 -10.07 24.73 7.43
C GLU A 135 -9.38 23.55 8.14
N GLN A 136 -8.31 23.83 8.90
CA GLN A 136 -7.69 22.84 9.78
C GLN A 136 -8.69 22.28 10.80
N SER A 137 -9.37 23.19 11.52
CA SER A 137 -10.33 22.81 12.56
C SER A 137 -11.49 21.99 11.98
N LEU A 138 -12.01 22.39 10.82
CA LEU A 138 -13.01 21.66 10.08
C LEU A 138 -12.53 20.23 9.75
N CYS A 139 -11.37 20.10 9.11
CA CYS A 139 -10.83 18.79 8.73
C CYS A 139 -10.55 17.88 9.93
N PHE A 140 -10.05 18.43 11.05
CA PHE A 140 -9.85 17.63 12.26
C PHE A 140 -11.17 17.18 12.90
N SER A 141 -12.20 18.03 12.87
CA SER A 141 -13.54 17.70 13.35
C SER A 141 -14.15 16.57 12.51
N ILE A 142 -14.03 16.68 11.19
CA ILE A 142 -14.44 15.63 10.26
C ILE A 142 -13.65 14.35 10.59
N LEU A 143 -12.31 14.38 10.62
CA LEU A 143 -11.43 13.23 10.96
C LEU A 143 -11.70 12.56 12.30
N LYS A 144 -12.21 13.30 13.29
CA LYS A 144 -12.59 12.75 14.60
C LYS A 144 -13.81 11.83 14.49
N ASN A 145 -14.70 12.09 13.54
CA ASN A 145 -15.91 11.31 13.28
C ASN A 145 -15.69 10.13 12.31
N PHE A 146 -14.48 9.96 11.74
CA PHE A 146 -14.14 8.88 10.78
C PHE A 146 -14.07 7.46 11.40
N SER A 147 -14.28 7.30 12.71
CA SER A 147 -13.93 6.05 13.40
C SER A 147 -14.87 4.88 13.10
N HIS A 148 -16.16 5.10 12.80
CA HIS A 148 -17.14 4.01 12.79
C HIS A 148 -17.61 3.51 11.41
N ASP A 149 -17.92 4.36 10.44
CA ASP A 149 -18.65 3.90 9.23
C ASP A 149 -17.87 4.00 7.91
N PHE A 150 -16.61 4.42 7.98
CA PHE A 150 -15.84 4.72 6.78
C PHE A 150 -15.14 3.50 6.17
N SER A 151 -15.36 3.28 4.88
CA SER A 151 -14.70 2.18 4.15
C SER A 151 -13.18 2.38 4.11
N LEU A 152 -12.43 1.36 4.55
CA LEU A 152 -10.97 1.36 4.52
C LEU A 152 -10.41 1.70 3.12
N TYR A 153 -11.11 1.24 2.09
CA TYR A 153 -10.78 1.46 0.68
C TYR A 153 -10.83 2.95 0.31
N ALA A 154 -11.88 3.67 0.71
CA ALA A 154 -11.97 5.09 0.43
C ALA A 154 -10.88 5.90 1.15
N LEU A 155 -10.48 5.47 2.36
CA LEU A 155 -9.40 6.11 3.11
C LEU A 155 -8.03 5.89 2.45
N GLN A 156 -7.77 4.68 1.99
CA GLN A 156 -6.55 4.34 1.27
C GLN A 156 -6.48 5.07 -0.08
N SER A 157 -7.60 5.12 -0.83
CA SER A 157 -7.70 5.88 -2.07
C SER A 157 -7.41 7.37 -1.87
N LEU A 158 -8.00 7.97 -0.83
CA LEU A 158 -7.73 9.37 -0.48
C LEU A 158 -6.25 9.57 -0.14
N CYS A 159 -5.65 8.66 0.62
CA CYS A 159 -4.24 8.77 1.01
C CYS A 159 -3.27 8.63 -0.17
N GLN A 160 -3.59 7.78 -1.13
CA GLN A 160 -2.79 7.62 -2.35
C GLN A 160 -2.85 8.86 -3.26
N GLN A 161 -3.94 9.62 -3.20
CA GLN A 161 -4.13 10.82 -4.01
C GLN A 161 -3.64 12.11 -3.33
N LEU A 162 -3.25 12.07 -2.05
CA LEU A 162 -2.91 13.23 -1.23
C LEU A 162 -1.87 14.17 -1.85
N SER A 163 -0.85 13.63 -2.53
CA SER A 163 0.19 14.42 -3.19
C SER A 163 -0.32 15.26 -4.36
N ASN A 164 -1.45 14.86 -4.95
CA ASN A 164 -2.08 15.50 -6.10
C ASN A 164 -3.25 16.41 -5.72
N LEU A 165 -3.62 16.46 -4.43
CA LEU A 165 -4.72 17.27 -3.94
C LEU A 165 -4.21 18.58 -3.33
N ASN A 166 -4.74 19.69 -3.82
CA ASN A 166 -4.63 20.97 -3.12
C ASN A 166 -5.56 20.98 -1.89
N ASP A 167 -5.32 21.93 -0.97
CA ASP A 167 -6.02 22.00 0.32
C ASP A 167 -7.55 22.04 0.14
N ASN A 168 -8.04 22.91 -0.76
CA ASN A 168 -9.47 23.02 -1.09
C ASN A 168 -10.08 21.67 -1.53
N ARG A 169 -9.38 20.96 -2.42
CA ARG A 169 -9.88 19.69 -2.96
C ARG A 169 -9.81 18.56 -1.94
N LEU A 170 -8.80 18.58 -1.07
CA LEU A 170 -8.73 17.64 0.05
C LEU A 170 -9.91 17.86 1.02
N ILE A 171 -10.31 19.11 1.29
CA ILE A 171 -11.46 19.38 2.16
C ILE A 171 -12.76 18.87 1.53
N VAL A 172 -12.98 19.14 0.24
CA VAL A 172 -14.17 18.66 -0.48
C VAL A 172 -14.25 17.14 -0.45
N GLU A 173 -13.13 16.45 -0.71
CA GLU A 173 -13.08 14.99 -0.63
C GLU A 173 -13.38 14.50 0.79
N LEU A 174 -12.80 15.10 1.83
CA LEU A 174 -13.08 14.72 3.22
C LEU A 174 -14.57 14.89 3.58
N VAL A 175 -15.19 15.98 3.13
CA VAL A 175 -16.63 16.23 3.32
C VAL A 175 -17.47 15.23 2.55
N TYR A 176 -17.19 15.03 1.26
CA TYR A 176 -17.90 14.06 0.42
C TYR A 176 -17.83 12.65 0.99
N GLN A 177 -16.67 12.24 1.47
CA GLN A 177 -16.45 10.93 2.01
C GLN A 177 -17.23 10.66 3.30
N VAL A 178 -17.39 11.65 4.18
CA VAL A 178 -18.22 11.51 5.40
C VAL A 178 -19.71 11.47 5.06
N GLU A 179 -20.13 12.26 4.08
CA GLU A 179 -21.55 12.39 3.73
C GLU A 179 -22.00 11.40 2.64
N LYS A 180 -21.10 10.55 2.11
CA LYS A 180 -21.44 9.56 1.07
C LYS A 180 -22.56 8.59 1.47
N GLN A 181 -22.82 8.43 2.76
CA GLN A 181 -23.89 7.60 3.31
C GLN A 181 -25.10 8.40 3.81
N SER A 182 -25.03 9.72 3.81
CA SER A 182 -26.12 10.61 4.20
C SER A 182 -26.68 11.24 2.91
N ASP A 183 -27.97 11.06 2.64
CA ASP A 183 -28.62 11.75 1.52
C ASP A 183 -28.83 13.27 1.80
N GLU A 184 -28.16 13.82 2.82
CA GLU A 184 -28.31 15.20 3.26
C GLU A 184 -27.30 16.14 2.58
N ILE A 185 -27.59 16.45 1.31
CA ILE A 185 -26.89 17.48 0.52
C ILE A 185 -26.78 18.83 1.28
N GLY A 186 -27.74 19.14 2.16
CA GLY A 186 -27.74 20.35 2.99
C GLY A 186 -26.59 20.42 4.00
N TYR A 187 -26.11 19.28 4.52
CA TYR A 187 -25.00 19.24 5.45
C TYR A 187 -23.65 19.41 4.74
N ILE A 188 -23.51 18.81 3.55
CA ILE A 188 -22.38 19.08 2.63
C ILE A 188 -22.30 20.58 2.34
N GLY A 189 -23.43 21.20 1.98
CA GLY A 189 -23.50 22.64 1.73
C GLY A 189 -23.08 23.48 2.93
N LYS A 190 -23.50 23.10 4.14
CA LYS A 190 -23.12 23.79 5.40
C LYS A 190 -21.62 23.68 5.71
N LEU A 191 -21.00 22.52 5.46
CA LEU A 191 -19.57 22.32 5.67
C LEU A 191 -18.74 23.09 4.63
N LEU A 192 -19.17 23.10 3.38
CA LEU A 192 -18.49 23.84 2.30
C LEU A 192 -18.66 25.36 2.46
N ASP A 193 -19.77 25.85 3.03
CA ASP A 193 -19.98 27.29 3.28
C ASP A 193 -19.02 27.87 4.33
N GLN A 194 -18.38 27.01 5.15
CA GLN A 194 -17.35 27.40 6.12
C GLN A 194 -15.98 27.66 5.49
N LEU A 195 -15.81 27.36 4.19
CA LEU A 195 -14.57 27.59 3.46
C LEU A 195 -14.44 29.06 3.06
N LEU A 196 -13.24 29.61 3.22
CA LEU A 196 -12.95 31.00 2.87
C LEU A 196 -12.98 31.23 1.35
N ASN A 197 -12.63 30.19 0.57
CA ASN A 197 -12.62 30.21 -0.89
C ASN A 197 -13.90 29.59 -1.45
N LYS A 198 -14.99 30.38 -1.51
CA LYS A 198 -16.30 29.95 -2.05
C LYS A 198 -16.32 29.88 -3.59
N GLN A 199 -15.41 29.12 -4.19
CA GLN A 199 -15.42 28.86 -5.64
C GLN A 199 -16.31 27.64 -5.97
N PRO A 200 -16.93 27.59 -7.17
CA PRO A 200 -17.71 26.44 -7.59
C PRO A 200 -16.82 25.19 -7.64
N TYR A 201 -17.10 24.20 -6.80
CA TYR A 201 -16.38 22.93 -6.80
C TYR A 201 -16.94 22.04 -7.91
N HIS A 202 -16.13 21.73 -8.91
CA HIS A 202 -16.47 20.72 -9.90
C HIS A 202 -16.23 19.34 -9.28
N ILE A 203 -17.31 18.69 -8.85
CA ILE A 203 -17.31 17.25 -8.61
C ILE A 203 -17.16 16.61 -9.99
N LEU A 204 -16.03 15.92 -10.21
CA LEU A 204 -15.87 15.09 -11.40
C LEU A 204 -16.91 13.98 -11.33
N ASN A 205 -17.99 14.14 -12.07
CA ASN A 205 -18.87 13.03 -12.40
C ASN A 205 -17.99 11.94 -13.03
N SER A 206 -17.93 10.79 -12.38
CA SER A 206 -17.36 9.58 -12.96
C SER A 206 -18.28 9.18 -14.11
N SER A 207 -17.92 9.61 -15.32
CA SER A 207 -18.60 9.17 -16.54
C SER A 207 -17.76 8.08 -17.20
N VAL A 208 -18.29 6.86 -17.07
CA VAL A 208 -18.17 5.65 -17.92
C VAL A 208 -16.78 5.03 -18.07
#